data_AF-A0A520GFM4-F1
#
_entry.id   AF-A0A520GFM4-F1
#
_cell.length_a   1.000
_cell.length_b   1.000
_cell.length_c   1.000
_cell.angle_alpha   90.00
_cell.angle_beta   90.00
_cell.angle_gamma   90.00
#
_symmetry.space_group_name_H-M   'P 1'
#
loop_
_entity.id
_entity.type
_entity.pdbx_description
1 polymer ?
#
loop_
_entity_poly.entity_id
_entity_poly.type
_entity_poly.pdbx_seq_one_letter_code
_entity_poly.pdbx_strand_id
1 'polypeptide(L)'
;MKRVHSFSSCCGRQARPRLHVHARLHGHPRLRPQLRPRQRGLALVCALVLMLGALILGVSIARTAFGSMATARMERERMVARAAAGMALADAEADIGGTAAPSSARAAWFGGGSGGFADGCGTGSQDLGLCLPAAAPLAPVWQAVDLAAGDGAPVVPYGRYSGAVLATGGGVLPARLPGYLIEKLAPAGPAPPPLHQLYRITAIGFGTRATTQVVLQAIVRRPAAAAPPGNGPNGPSGLAQPAAPADPPAPGTPGTPAGSGQPIGRISWREIPNWPELHARARL
;
A
#
# COMPACT_ATOMS: atom_id res chain seq x y z
N MET A 1 21.20 42.45 -2.73
CA MET A 1 22.12 42.15 -1.60
C MET A 1 22.15 40.64 -1.37
N LYS A 2 23.31 40.08 -1.02
CA LYS A 2 23.66 38.65 -0.75
C LYS A 2 23.89 37.78 -2.00
N ARG A 3 25.04 37.92 -2.68
CA ARG A 3 26.36 37.25 -2.46
C ARG A 3 26.30 35.71 -2.44
N VAL A 4 26.62 35.14 -3.59
CA VAL A 4 27.02 33.75 -3.82
C VAL A 4 28.46 33.59 -3.32
N HIS A 5 28.70 32.68 -2.38
CA HIS A 5 30.04 32.34 -1.93
C HIS A 5 30.66 31.28 -2.85
N SER A 6 31.66 31.74 -3.60
CA SER A 6 32.59 30.96 -4.41
C SER A 6 33.54 30.18 -3.50
N PHE A 7 33.54 28.86 -3.57
CA PHE A 7 34.57 28.02 -2.95
C PHE A 7 35.69 27.78 -3.97
N SER A 8 36.71 28.63 -3.88
CA SER A 8 38.01 28.47 -4.52
C SER A 8 38.77 27.36 -3.80
N SER A 9 38.98 26.21 -4.47
CA SER A 9 39.81 25.14 -3.93
C SER A 9 41.23 25.29 -4.46
N CYS A 10 42.14 25.58 -3.52
CA CYS A 10 43.57 25.76 -3.73
C CYS A 10 44.23 24.53 -4.35
N CYS A 11 44.86 24.76 -5.49
CA CYS A 11 45.85 23.89 -6.10
C CYS A 11 47.13 23.88 -5.24
N GLY A 12 47.27 22.86 -4.39
CA GLY A 12 48.44 22.62 -3.54
C GLY A 12 49.64 22.14 -4.36
N ARG A 13 50.51 23.10 -4.69
CA ARG A 13 51.78 22.94 -5.39
C ARG A 13 52.82 22.35 -4.43
N GLN A 14 53.13 21.06 -4.54
CA GLN A 14 54.22 20.44 -3.75
C GLN A 14 55.58 20.58 -4.45
N ALA A 15 56.55 21.05 -3.65
CA ALA A 15 57.90 21.41 -4.02
C ALA A 15 58.79 20.18 -4.33
N ARG A 16 59.66 20.34 -5.33
CA ARG A 16 60.74 19.38 -5.65
C ARG A 16 62.00 19.76 -4.87
N PRO A 17 62.63 18.84 -4.11
CA PRO A 17 63.99 19.05 -3.63
C PRO A 17 65.01 18.74 -4.74
N ARG A 18 65.94 19.68 -4.97
CA ARG A 18 67.21 19.46 -5.68
C ARG A 18 68.07 18.50 -4.85
N LEU A 19 68.52 17.40 -5.44
CA LEU A 19 69.57 16.57 -4.87
C LEU A 19 70.81 16.63 -5.77
N HIS A 20 71.91 17.00 -5.12
CA HIS A 20 73.26 17.09 -5.63
C HIS A 20 73.72 15.76 -6.25
N VAL A 21 74.22 15.84 -7.48
CA VAL A 21 74.94 14.76 -8.16
C VAL A 21 76.41 14.85 -7.71
N HIS A 22 76.82 13.95 -6.82
CA HIS A 22 78.24 13.63 -6.63
C HIS A 22 78.55 12.36 -7.43
N ALA A 23 79.34 12.52 -8.48
CA ALA A 23 79.97 11.44 -9.20
C ALA A 23 81.02 10.77 -8.28
N ARG A 24 80.83 9.48 -7.99
CA ARG A 24 81.88 8.59 -7.51
C ARG A 24 81.98 7.40 -8.45
N LEU A 25 83.11 7.32 -9.12
CA LEU A 25 83.51 6.21 -9.98
C LEU A 25 83.99 5.01 -9.13
N HIS A 26 83.84 3.85 -9.74
CA HIS A 26 84.57 2.59 -9.53
C HIS A 26 84.11 1.62 -8.44
N GLY A 27 83.48 0.54 -8.93
CA GLY A 27 83.44 -0.78 -8.32
C GLY A 27 82.89 -1.78 -9.34
N HIS A 28 83.76 -2.54 -10.01
CA HIS A 28 83.36 -3.59 -10.94
C HIS A 28 82.53 -4.66 -10.20
N PRO A 29 81.26 -4.92 -10.58
CA PRO A 29 80.54 -6.05 -10.03
C PRO A 29 81.14 -7.32 -10.64
N ARG A 30 81.80 -8.13 -9.81
CA ARG A 30 82.08 -9.54 -10.15
C ARG A 30 80.74 -10.21 -10.43
N LEU A 31 80.49 -10.56 -11.69
CA LEU A 31 79.36 -11.40 -12.10
C LEU A 31 79.50 -12.75 -11.39
N ARG A 32 78.82 -12.90 -10.26
CA ARG A 32 78.59 -14.20 -9.64
C ARG A 32 77.71 -15.02 -10.59
N PRO A 33 78.08 -16.26 -10.95
CA PRO A 33 77.20 -17.11 -11.73
C PRO A 33 75.95 -17.38 -10.90
N GLN A 34 74.84 -16.83 -11.36
CA GLN A 34 73.50 -17.12 -10.87
C GLN A 34 73.21 -18.60 -11.17
N LEU A 35 73.43 -19.48 -10.18
CA LEU A 35 72.84 -20.81 -10.17
C LEU A 35 71.32 -20.61 -10.24
N ARG A 36 70.73 -20.79 -11.42
CA ARG A 36 69.28 -20.76 -11.59
C ARG A 36 68.71 -21.98 -10.87
N PRO A 37 67.99 -21.82 -9.75
CA PRO A 37 67.31 -22.96 -9.17
C PRO A 37 66.23 -23.42 -10.15
N ARG A 38 66.04 -24.73 -10.28
CA ARG A 38 64.97 -25.38 -11.05
C ARG A 38 63.59 -25.13 -10.37
N GLN A 39 63.22 -23.87 -10.16
CA GLN A 39 61.96 -23.42 -9.53
C GLN A 39 60.86 -23.12 -10.57
N ARG A 40 60.78 -23.91 -11.65
CA ARG A 40 59.77 -23.66 -12.71
C ARG A 40 58.39 -24.27 -12.40
N GLY A 41 58.28 -25.20 -11.45
CA GLY A 41 57.00 -25.84 -11.09
C GLY A 41 56.24 -25.15 -9.94
N LEU A 42 56.94 -24.81 -8.84
CA LEU A 42 56.30 -24.28 -7.62
C LEU A 42 55.67 -22.88 -7.84
N ALA A 43 56.31 -22.04 -8.65
CA ALA A 43 55.79 -20.71 -8.97
C ALA A 43 54.43 -20.76 -9.69
N LEU A 44 54.24 -21.73 -10.59
CA LEU A 44 52.96 -21.94 -11.28
C LEU A 44 51.88 -22.40 -10.29
N VAL A 45 52.21 -23.32 -9.39
CA VAL A 45 51.27 -23.83 -8.37
C VAL A 45 50.84 -22.70 -7.44
N CYS A 46 51.80 -21.92 -6.90
CA CYS A 46 51.47 -20.77 -6.06
C CYS A 46 50.62 -19.74 -6.81
N ALA A 47 50.96 -19.41 -8.05
CA ALA A 47 50.17 -18.49 -8.87
C ALA A 47 48.75 -19.01 -9.11
N LEU A 48 48.60 -20.31 -9.41
CA LEU A 48 47.29 -20.94 -9.63
C LEU A 48 46.45 -20.96 -8.36
N VAL A 49 47.05 -21.26 -7.21
CA VAL A 49 46.36 -21.22 -5.90
C VAL A 49 45.93 -19.80 -5.55
N LEU A 50 46.78 -18.79 -5.78
CA LEU A 50 46.44 -17.39 -5.56
C LEU A 50 45.33 -16.90 -6.51
N MET A 51 45.41 -17.26 -7.79
CA MET A 51 44.36 -16.95 -8.77
C MET A 51 43.04 -17.63 -8.42
N LEU A 52 43.08 -18.90 -8.01
CA LEU A 52 41.89 -19.61 -7.56
C LEU A 52 41.28 -18.96 -6.31
N GLY A 53 42.10 -18.59 -5.33
CA GLY A 53 41.66 -17.86 -4.13
C GLY A 53 41.00 -16.53 -4.48
N ALA A 54 41.62 -15.76 -5.39
CA ALA A 54 41.06 -14.51 -5.88
C ALA A 54 39.72 -14.70 -6.62
N LEU A 55 39.60 -15.77 -7.43
CA LEU A 55 38.35 -16.12 -8.14
C LEU A 55 37.22 -16.47 -7.16
N ILE A 56 37.50 -17.29 -6.14
CA ILE A 56 36.49 -17.69 -5.15
C ILE A 56 35.97 -16.46 -4.37
N LEU A 57 36.89 -15.56 -3.98
CA LEU A 57 36.52 -14.32 -3.31
C LEU A 57 35.68 -13.40 -4.21
N GLY A 58 36.07 -13.28 -5.48
CA GLY A 58 35.33 -12.51 -6.49
C GLY A 58 33.90 -13.03 -6.71
N VAL A 59 33.73 -14.35 -6.87
CA VAL A 59 32.40 -14.97 -7.05
C VAL A 59 31.51 -14.76 -5.81
N SER A 60 32.09 -14.84 -4.62
CA SER A 60 31.35 -14.64 -3.37
C SER A 60 30.78 -13.23 -3.26
N ILE A 61 31.60 -12.21 -3.57
CA ILE A 61 31.17 -10.80 -3.60
C ILE A 61 30.10 -10.56 -4.68
N ALA A 62 30.26 -11.16 -5.86
CA ALA A 62 29.29 -11.01 -6.94
C ALA A 62 27.91 -11.58 -6.54
N ARG A 63 27.87 -12.77 -5.93
CA ARG A 63 26.62 -13.42 -5.51
C ARG A 63 25.86 -12.61 -4.46
N THR A 64 26.54 -12.04 -3.48
CA THR A 64 25.89 -11.21 -2.46
C THR A 64 25.32 -9.91 -3.05
N ALA A 65 26.04 -9.29 -3.99
CA ALA A 65 25.57 -8.11 -4.70
C ALA A 65 24.33 -8.39 -5.56
N PHE A 66 24.29 -9.51 -6.29
CA PHE A 66 23.09 -9.89 -7.05
C PHE A 66 21.90 -10.21 -6.14
N GLY A 67 22.15 -10.88 -5.02
CA GLY A 67 21.11 -11.15 -4.01
C GLY A 67 20.49 -9.86 -3.46
N SER A 68 21.30 -8.88 -3.06
CA SER A 68 20.79 -7.62 -2.50
C SER A 68 20.00 -6.79 -3.53
N MET A 69 20.39 -6.81 -4.80
CA MET A 69 19.62 -6.16 -5.86
C MET A 69 18.27 -6.83 -6.09
N ALA A 70 18.20 -8.16 -5.99
CA ALA A 70 16.94 -8.90 -6.14
C ALA A 70 15.98 -8.59 -4.97
N THR A 71 16.46 -8.58 -3.72
CA THR A 71 15.63 -8.24 -2.56
C THR A 71 15.16 -6.79 -2.61
N ALA A 72 16.02 -5.85 -2.99
CA ALA A 72 15.64 -4.44 -3.15
C ALA A 72 14.53 -4.25 -4.20
N ARG A 73 14.58 -5.00 -5.31
CA ARG A 73 13.51 -4.99 -6.32
C ARG A 73 12.21 -5.56 -5.77
N MET A 74 12.25 -6.70 -5.08
CA MET A 74 11.04 -7.30 -4.49
C MET A 74 10.41 -6.40 -3.43
N GLU A 75 11.22 -5.74 -2.61
CA GLU A 75 10.71 -4.79 -1.62
C GLU A 75 10.05 -3.59 -2.29
N ARG A 76 10.68 -3.03 -3.34
CA ARG A 76 10.07 -1.95 -4.13
C ARG A 76 8.73 -2.36 -4.74
N GLU A 77 8.67 -3.54 -5.34
CA GLU A 77 7.42 -4.09 -5.89
C GLU A 77 6.34 -4.21 -4.81
N ARG A 78 6.70 -4.69 -3.62
CA ARG A 78 5.80 -4.83 -2.49
C ARG A 78 5.32 -3.47 -1.96
N MET A 79 6.18 -2.45 -1.93
CA MET A 79 5.78 -1.10 -1.54
C MET A 79 4.72 -0.53 -2.48
N VAL A 80 4.88 -0.72 -3.80
CA VAL A 80 3.86 -0.30 -4.80
C VAL A 80 2.55 -1.05 -4.58
N ALA A 81 2.62 -2.38 -4.39
CA ALA A 81 1.44 -3.21 -4.13
C ALA A 81 0.69 -2.78 -2.85
N ARG A 82 1.43 -2.51 -1.77
CA ARG A 82 0.86 -2.07 -0.49
C ARG A 82 0.23 -0.68 -0.60
N ALA A 83 0.87 0.25 -1.31
CA ALA A 83 0.30 1.57 -1.58
C ALA A 83 -1.00 1.46 -2.39
N ALA A 84 -1.01 0.62 -3.43
CA ALA A 84 -2.21 0.34 -4.23
C ALA A 84 -3.34 -0.27 -3.40
N ALA A 85 -3.03 -1.24 -2.54
CA ALA A 85 -4.01 -1.85 -1.63
C ALA A 85 -4.56 -0.82 -0.64
N GLY A 86 -3.71 0.09 -0.15
CA GLY A 86 -4.11 1.20 0.72
C GLY A 86 -5.06 2.18 0.04
N MET A 87 -4.87 2.45 -1.25
CA MET A 87 -5.80 3.27 -2.04
C MET A 87 -7.18 2.60 -2.15
N ALA A 88 -7.23 1.31 -2.48
CA ALA A 88 -8.49 0.56 -2.51
C ALA A 88 -9.17 0.47 -1.13
N LEU A 89 -8.39 0.36 -0.06
CA LEU A 89 -8.92 0.40 1.31
C LEU A 89 -9.57 1.75 1.62
N ALA A 90 -8.91 2.86 1.28
CA ALA A 90 -9.46 4.20 1.48
C ALA A 90 -10.71 4.46 0.61
N ASP A 91 -10.72 3.94 -0.62
CA ASP A 91 -11.88 4.02 -1.52
C ASP A 91 -13.09 3.26 -0.95
N ALA A 92 -12.87 2.07 -0.38
CA ALA A 92 -13.90 1.31 0.31
C ALA A 92 -14.44 2.02 1.55
N GLU A 93 -13.59 2.72 2.29
CA GLU A 93 -14.03 3.53 3.43
C GLU A 93 -14.90 4.71 3.00
N ALA A 94 -14.55 5.36 1.88
CA ALA A 94 -15.38 6.41 1.28
C ALA A 94 -16.72 5.85 0.76
N ASP A 95 -16.72 4.64 0.21
CA ASP A 95 -17.93 3.91 -0.22
C ASP A 95 -18.87 3.64 0.96
N ILE A 96 -18.37 3.03 2.04
CA ILE A 96 -19.15 2.79 3.26
C ILE A 96 -19.60 4.12 3.87
N GLY A 97 -18.80 5.17 3.78
CA GLY A 97 -19.10 6.51 4.30
C GLY A 97 -20.23 7.20 3.56
N GLY A 98 -20.52 6.74 2.34
CA GLY A 98 -21.39 7.43 1.39
C GLY A 98 -20.74 8.70 0.83
N THR A 99 -19.44 8.95 1.04
CA THR A 99 -18.76 10.11 0.45
C THR A 99 -18.31 9.85 -0.98
N ALA A 100 -18.15 8.58 -1.38
CA ALA A 100 -17.85 8.20 -2.76
C ALA A 100 -18.99 8.56 -3.73
N ALA A 101 -20.24 8.26 -3.34
CA ALA A 101 -21.43 8.56 -4.13
C ALA A 101 -22.65 8.81 -3.22
N PRO A 102 -22.77 10.01 -2.62
CA PRO A 102 -23.73 10.29 -1.53
C PRO A 102 -25.20 10.15 -1.91
N SER A 103 -25.55 10.27 -3.19
CA SER A 103 -26.91 10.10 -3.73
C SER A 103 -27.14 8.74 -4.40
N SER A 104 -26.19 7.80 -4.33
CA SER A 104 -26.33 6.49 -4.97
C SER A 104 -27.24 5.55 -4.17
N ALA A 105 -27.95 4.67 -4.87
CA ALA A 105 -28.70 3.57 -4.24
C ALA A 105 -27.78 2.69 -3.37
N ARG A 106 -26.51 2.54 -3.76
CA ARG A 106 -25.47 1.86 -2.98
C ARG A 106 -25.22 2.51 -1.61
N ALA A 107 -25.10 3.83 -1.53
CA ALA A 107 -24.83 4.51 -0.25
C ALA A 107 -25.93 4.26 0.79
N ALA A 108 -27.19 4.08 0.35
CA ALA A 108 -28.33 3.78 1.21
C ALA A 108 -28.24 2.39 1.87
N TRP A 109 -27.61 1.42 1.23
CA TRP A 109 -27.47 0.05 1.75
C TRP A 109 -26.57 -0.06 2.98
N PHE A 110 -25.61 0.86 3.11
CA PHE A 110 -24.78 0.98 4.30
C PHE A 110 -25.49 1.71 5.46
N GLY A 111 -26.67 2.29 5.23
CA GLY A 111 -27.40 3.16 6.18
C GLY A 111 -28.27 2.44 7.22
N GLY A 112 -28.40 1.11 7.17
CA GLY A 112 -29.12 0.35 8.21
C GLY A 112 -29.88 -0.87 7.71
N GLY A 113 -30.21 -0.93 6.41
CA GLY A 113 -30.83 -2.11 5.80
C GLY A 113 -29.82 -3.24 5.53
N SER A 114 -30.29 -4.48 5.48
CA SER A 114 -29.55 -5.59 4.85
C SER A 114 -29.63 -5.56 3.31
N GLY A 115 -30.48 -4.68 2.75
CA GLY A 115 -30.63 -4.55 1.30
C GLY A 115 -29.28 -4.30 0.63
N GLY A 116 -29.01 -5.02 -0.46
CA GLY A 116 -27.78 -4.88 -1.25
C GLY A 116 -26.61 -5.79 -0.87
N PHE A 117 -26.65 -6.45 0.30
CA PHE A 117 -25.67 -7.48 0.64
C PHE A 117 -26.23 -8.86 0.27
N ALA A 118 -25.54 -9.58 -0.63
CA ALA A 118 -25.95 -10.89 -1.10
C ALA A 118 -25.27 -12.02 -0.31
N ASP A 119 -25.89 -13.21 -0.27
CA ASP A 119 -25.20 -14.45 0.11
C ASP A 119 -24.02 -14.67 -0.84
N GLY A 120 -22.81 -14.80 -0.29
CA GLY A 120 -21.59 -14.65 -1.08
C GLY A 120 -21.28 -13.18 -1.30
N CYS A 121 -21.15 -12.74 -2.55
CA CYS A 121 -20.94 -11.33 -2.88
C CYS A 121 -21.77 -10.91 -4.10
N GLY A 122 -22.28 -9.67 -4.05
CA GLY A 122 -22.99 -9.06 -5.16
C GLY A 122 -22.08 -8.84 -6.39
N THR A 123 -22.70 -8.84 -7.56
CA THR A 123 -22.05 -8.66 -8.88
C THR A 123 -22.77 -7.64 -9.77
N GLY A 124 -23.91 -7.12 -9.33
CA GLY A 124 -24.65 -6.10 -10.06
C GLY A 124 -24.02 -4.71 -9.93
N SER A 125 -24.63 -3.74 -10.60
CA SER A 125 -24.06 -2.39 -10.74
C SER A 125 -24.00 -1.60 -9.44
N GLN A 126 -24.84 -1.92 -8.47
CA GLN A 126 -24.91 -1.25 -7.17
C GLN A 126 -24.36 -2.12 -6.04
N ASP A 127 -24.39 -3.45 -6.16
CA ASP A 127 -24.03 -4.46 -5.15
C ASP A 127 -22.70 -5.15 -5.38
N LEU A 128 -21.98 -4.82 -6.45
CA LEU A 128 -20.65 -5.36 -6.69
C LEU A 128 -19.79 -5.28 -5.43
N GLY A 129 -19.26 -6.44 -5.02
CA GLY A 129 -18.37 -6.58 -3.87
C GLY A 129 -19.00 -6.33 -2.50
N LEU A 130 -20.33 -6.30 -2.38
CA LEU A 130 -21.03 -6.34 -1.10
C LEU A 130 -21.37 -7.77 -0.73
N CYS A 131 -20.91 -8.20 0.45
CA CYS A 131 -20.94 -9.61 0.83
C CYS A 131 -21.58 -9.81 2.21
N LEU A 132 -22.40 -10.85 2.35
CA LEU A 132 -22.76 -11.39 3.66
C LEU A 132 -21.69 -12.41 4.12
N PRO A 133 -21.44 -12.54 5.43
CA PRO A 133 -20.50 -13.53 5.94
C PRO A 133 -20.97 -14.94 5.59
N ALA A 134 -20.04 -15.80 5.18
CA ALA A 134 -20.34 -17.20 4.96
C ALA A 134 -20.75 -17.87 6.29
N ALA A 135 -21.78 -18.71 6.24
CA ALA A 135 -22.18 -19.51 7.40
C ALA A 135 -21.14 -20.60 7.69
N ALA A 136 -20.82 -20.81 8.96
CA ALA A 136 -19.99 -21.95 9.36
C ALA A 136 -20.64 -23.27 8.88
N PRO A 137 -19.87 -24.24 8.36
CA PRO A 137 -18.40 -24.35 8.39
C PRO A 137 -17.67 -23.79 7.15
N LEU A 138 -18.34 -23.05 6.27
CA LEU A 138 -17.73 -22.53 5.04
C LEU A 138 -16.60 -21.54 5.33
N ALA A 139 -15.62 -21.48 4.42
CA ALA A 139 -14.54 -20.50 4.51
C ALA A 139 -15.12 -19.06 4.42
N PRO A 140 -14.54 -18.09 5.16
CA PRO A 140 -14.93 -16.69 5.04
C PRO A 140 -14.90 -16.19 3.60
N VAL A 141 -15.84 -15.33 3.23
CA VAL A 141 -16.00 -14.89 1.83
C VAL A 141 -14.73 -14.23 1.28
N TRP A 142 -14.02 -13.43 2.07
CA TRP A 142 -12.74 -12.82 1.66
C TRP A 142 -11.61 -13.83 1.39
N GLN A 143 -11.70 -15.05 1.92
CA GLN A 143 -10.78 -16.15 1.59
C GLN A 143 -11.26 -16.91 0.36
N ALA A 144 -12.58 -17.12 0.22
CA ALA A 144 -13.14 -17.91 -0.88
C ALA A 144 -13.17 -17.17 -2.22
N VAL A 145 -13.36 -15.84 -2.22
CA VAL A 145 -13.36 -15.00 -3.43
C VAL A 145 -11.95 -14.84 -3.97
N ASP A 146 -11.78 -15.00 -5.29
CA ASP A 146 -10.53 -14.67 -5.97
C ASP A 146 -10.38 -13.16 -6.10
N LEU A 147 -9.67 -12.53 -5.16
CA LEU A 147 -9.41 -11.10 -5.17
C LEU A 147 -8.55 -10.68 -6.37
N ALA A 148 -7.72 -11.60 -6.89
CA ALA A 148 -6.81 -11.33 -7.99
C ALA A 148 -7.44 -11.59 -9.36
N ALA A 149 -8.66 -12.13 -9.41
CA ALA A 149 -9.38 -12.36 -10.65
C ALA A 149 -9.60 -11.04 -11.42
N GLY A 150 -9.75 -11.17 -12.73
CA GLY A 150 -10.03 -10.07 -13.65
C GLY A 150 -11.48 -9.61 -13.59
N ASP A 151 -12.00 -9.22 -14.74
CA ASP A 151 -13.40 -8.83 -14.90
C ASP A 151 -14.34 -9.98 -14.47
N GLY A 152 -15.48 -9.61 -13.88
CA GLY A 152 -16.50 -10.56 -13.41
C GLY A 152 -16.28 -11.12 -12.00
N ALA A 153 -15.12 -10.87 -11.38
CA ALA A 153 -14.93 -11.12 -9.96
C ALA A 153 -15.84 -10.20 -9.12
N PRO A 154 -16.38 -10.65 -7.97
CA PRO A 154 -17.16 -9.79 -7.08
C PRO A 154 -16.23 -8.87 -6.25
N VAL A 155 -15.37 -8.12 -6.95
CA VAL A 155 -14.39 -7.19 -6.42
C VAL A 155 -14.66 -5.85 -7.07
N VAL A 156 -14.80 -4.82 -6.26
CA VAL A 156 -14.97 -3.44 -6.73
C VAL A 156 -13.62 -2.92 -7.20
N PRO A 157 -13.44 -2.60 -8.50
CA PRO A 157 -12.22 -1.93 -8.93
C PRO A 157 -12.17 -0.51 -8.34
N TYR A 158 -10.98 -0.06 -7.96
CA TYR A 158 -10.76 1.29 -7.43
C TYR A 158 -11.42 2.35 -8.32
N GLY A 159 -12.13 3.29 -7.69
CA GLY A 159 -12.76 4.39 -8.41
C GLY A 159 -14.14 4.08 -8.99
N ARG A 160 -14.60 2.82 -8.96
CA ARG A 160 -15.93 2.41 -9.49
C ARG A 160 -17.06 3.30 -8.99
N TYR A 161 -17.07 3.61 -7.70
CA TYR A 161 -18.13 4.38 -7.05
C TYR A 161 -17.71 5.81 -6.71
N SER A 162 -16.43 6.05 -6.40
CA SER A 162 -15.92 7.39 -6.08
C SER A 162 -15.59 8.23 -7.31
N GLY A 163 -15.47 7.62 -8.49
CA GLY A 163 -14.97 8.28 -9.70
C GLY A 163 -13.46 8.55 -9.67
N ALA A 164 -12.74 8.08 -8.65
CA ALA A 164 -11.30 8.25 -8.57
C ALA A 164 -10.58 7.53 -9.72
N VAL A 165 -9.50 8.15 -10.22
CA VAL A 165 -8.73 7.59 -11.34
C VAL A 165 -7.33 7.24 -10.85
N LEU A 166 -6.85 6.06 -11.27
CA LEU A 166 -5.49 5.62 -11.00
C LEU A 166 -4.83 5.11 -12.30
N ALA A 167 -3.66 5.67 -12.62
CA ALA A 167 -2.87 5.21 -13.75
C ALA A 167 -2.23 3.84 -13.47
N THR A 168 -2.21 2.96 -14.47
CA THR A 168 -1.69 1.59 -14.38
C THR A 168 -0.83 1.24 -15.61
N GLY A 169 -0.07 0.14 -15.53
CA GLY A 169 0.50 -0.52 -16.71
C GLY A 169 1.88 -0.04 -17.19
N GLY A 170 2.56 0.88 -16.49
CA GLY A 170 3.88 1.36 -16.93
C GLY A 170 4.82 1.86 -15.83
N GLY A 171 6.10 1.50 -15.93
CA GLY A 171 7.17 2.03 -15.07
C GLY A 171 7.01 1.64 -13.60
N VAL A 172 6.72 2.63 -12.76
CA VAL A 172 6.56 2.47 -11.30
C VAL A 172 5.11 2.34 -10.85
N LEU A 173 4.18 2.33 -11.82
CA LEU A 173 2.75 2.24 -11.56
C LEU A 173 2.34 0.79 -11.27
N PRO A 174 1.22 0.58 -10.54
CA PRO A 174 0.61 -0.73 -10.41
C PRO A 174 0.32 -1.36 -11.78
N ALA A 175 0.50 -2.67 -11.89
CA ALA A 175 0.25 -3.44 -13.11
C ALA A 175 -1.22 -3.38 -13.55
N ARG A 176 -2.13 -3.24 -12.59
CA ARG A 176 -3.58 -3.16 -12.78
C ARG A 176 -4.21 -2.40 -11.63
N LEU A 177 -5.48 -2.03 -11.78
CA LEU A 177 -6.23 -1.34 -10.74
C LEU A 177 -6.31 -2.23 -9.48
N PRO A 178 -6.09 -1.65 -8.29
CA PRO A 178 -6.41 -2.33 -7.03
C PRO A 178 -7.93 -2.43 -6.88
N GLY A 179 -8.39 -3.25 -5.95
CA GLY A 179 -9.82 -3.45 -5.73
C GLY A 179 -10.14 -3.88 -4.32
N TYR A 180 -11.42 -3.90 -3.99
CA TYR A 180 -11.89 -4.25 -2.65
C TYR A 180 -13.23 -4.98 -2.66
N LEU A 181 -13.52 -5.65 -1.55
CA LEU A 181 -14.86 -6.10 -1.18
C LEU A 181 -15.18 -5.65 0.24
N ILE A 182 -16.48 -5.56 0.53
CA ILE A 182 -17.00 -5.13 1.82
C ILE A 182 -17.96 -6.20 2.33
N GLU A 183 -17.60 -6.82 3.45
CA GLU A 183 -18.43 -7.80 4.13
C GLU A 183 -19.15 -7.16 5.32
N LYS A 184 -20.47 -7.33 5.43
CA LYS A 184 -21.24 -6.84 6.57
C LYS A 184 -21.13 -7.81 7.74
N LEU A 185 -20.54 -7.39 8.85
CA LEU A 185 -20.40 -8.26 10.02
C LEU A 185 -21.65 -8.18 10.90
N ALA A 186 -22.10 -9.32 11.41
CA ALA A 186 -23.12 -9.35 12.45
C ALA A 186 -22.59 -8.67 13.73
N PRO A 187 -23.44 -7.97 14.50
CA PRO A 187 -23.03 -7.43 15.79
C PRO A 187 -22.58 -8.57 16.71
N ALA A 188 -21.48 -8.38 17.42
CA ALA A 188 -21.01 -9.34 18.40
C ALA A 188 -21.93 -9.29 19.65
N GLY A 189 -22.85 -10.26 19.77
CA GLY A 189 -23.70 -10.45 20.95
C GLY A 189 -25.11 -9.83 20.84
N PRO A 190 -25.95 -9.98 21.89
CA PRO A 190 -27.31 -9.45 21.95
C PRO A 190 -27.27 -7.94 22.21
N ALA A 191 -26.70 -7.18 21.29
CA ALA A 191 -26.74 -5.72 21.34
C ALA A 191 -28.14 -5.25 20.87
N PRO A 192 -28.74 -4.25 21.54
CA PRO A 192 -29.98 -3.67 21.08
C PRO A 192 -29.82 -3.11 19.65
N PRO A 193 -30.73 -3.40 18.72
CA PRO A 193 -30.70 -2.84 17.37
C PRO A 193 -30.99 -1.32 17.39
N PRO A 194 -30.37 -0.48 16.54
CA PRO A 194 -29.04 -0.58 15.94
C PRO A 194 -28.26 0.74 16.20
N LEU A 195 -27.20 0.76 17.01
CA LEU A 195 -26.39 1.98 17.17
C LEU A 195 -25.19 2.04 16.22
N HIS A 196 -24.64 0.89 15.81
CA HIS A 196 -23.45 0.83 14.94
C HIS A 196 -23.47 -0.41 14.01
N GLN A 197 -23.12 -0.21 12.75
CA GLN A 197 -22.91 -1.27 11.76
C GLN A 197 -21.40 -1.53 11.59
N LEU A 198 -21.02 -2.81 11.60
CA LEU A 198 -19.63 -3.23 11.43
C LEU A 198 -19.43 -3.80 10.04
N TYR A 199 -18.32 -3.41 9.42
CA TYR A 199 -17.93 -3.89 8.11
C TYR A 199 -16.48 -4.35 8.13
N ARG A 200 -16.21 -5.43 7.38
CA ARG A 200 -14.87 -5.90 7.07
C ARG A 200 -14.56 -5.54 5.63
N ILE A 201 -13.57 -4.70 5.45
CA ILE A 201 -13.04 -4.34 4.13
C ILE A 201 -11.87 -5.27 3.86
N THR A 202 -11.87 -5.93 2.70
CA THR A 202 -10.67 -6.62 2.20
C THR A 202 -10.27 -6.01 0.87
N ALA A 203 -9.07 -5.45 0.81
CA ALA A 203 -8.55 -4.72 -0.34
C ALA A 203 -7.28 -5.39 -0.86
N ILE A 204 -7.17 -5.52 -2.18
CA ILE A 204 -6.00 -6.06 -2.87
C ILE A 204 -5.33 -4.96 -3.70
N GLY A 205 -4.00 -4.96 -3.69
CA GLY A 205 -3.18 -4.12 -4.53
C GLY A 205 -2.10 -4.91 -5.24
N PHE A 206 -1.69 -4.39 -6.39
CA PHE A 206 -0.73 -5.02 -7.29
C PHE A 206 0.54 -4.16 -7.40
N GLY A 207 1.70 -4.80 -7.44
CA GLY A 207 2.99 -4.15 -7.70
C GLY A 207 3.08 -3.71 -9.17
N THR A 208 4.27 -3.36 -9.65
CA THR A 208 4.46 -3.10 -11.09
C THR A 208 4.29 -4.39 -11.91
N ARG A 209 4.40 -5.55 -11.25
CA ARG A 209 4.01 -6.86 -11.76
C ARG A 209 2.71 -7.33 -11.11
N ALA A 210 1.77 -7.85 -11.91
CA ALA A 210 0.49 -8.38 -11.43
C ALA A 210 0.63 -9.61 -10.50
N THR A 211 1.78 -10.30 -10.54
CA THR A 211 2.10 -11.40 -9.62
C THR A 211 2.47 -10.92 -8.23
N THR A 212 2.92 -9.67 -8.07
CA THR A 212 3.20 -9.09 -6.75
C THR A 212 1.92 -8.54 -6.19
N GLN A 213 1.39 -9.17 -5.15
CA GLN A 213 0.09 -8.86 -4.57
C GLN A 213 0.24 -8.58 -3.07
N VAL A 214 -0.49 -7.58 -2.58
CA VAL A 214 -0.64 -7.30 -1.15
C VAL A 214 -2.12 -7.19 -0.85
N VAL A 215 -2.57 -7.91 0.18
CA VAL A 215 -3.95 -7.85 0.65
C VAL A 215 -3.98 -7.18 2.02
N LEU A 216 -4.78 -6.14 2.16
CA LEU A 216 -5.04 -5.44 3.40
C LEU A 216 -6.46 -5.74 3.86
N GLN A 217 -6.67 -5.84 5.16
CA GLN A 217 -7.98 -6.00 5.76
C GLN A 217 -8.18 -4.99 6.88
N ALA A 218 -9.34 -4.32 6.89
CA ALA A 218 -9.73 -3.42 7.96
C ALA A 218 -11.12 -3.76 8.50
N ILE A 219 -11.32 -3.47 9.78
CA ILE A 219 -12.64 -3.48 10.41
C ILE A 219 -13.04 -2.03 10.65
N VAL A 220 -14.19 -1.63 10.13
CA VAL A 220 -14.70 -0.27 10.23
C VAL A 220 -16.10 -0.28 10.86
N ARG A 221 -16.39 0.81 11.57
CA ARG A 221 -17.66 1.05 12.23
C ARG A 221 -18.33 2.27 11.60
N ARG A 222 -19.57 2.07 11.13
CA ARG A 222 -20.45 3.17 10.72
C ARG A 222 -21.52 3.37 11.81
N PRO A 223 -21.74 4.59 12.30
CA PRO A 223 -22.91 4.86 13.14
C PRO A 223 -24.18 4.56 12.35
N ALA A 224 -25.17 3.95 13.00
CA ALA A 224 -26.47 3.82 12.38
C ALA A 224 -27.05 5.23 12.15
N ALA A 225 -27.74 5.43 11.02
CA ALA A 225 -28.46 6.66 10.82
C ALA A 225 -29.43 6.83 12.00
N ALA A 226 -29.36 7.96 12.71
CA ALA A 226 -30.35 8.27 13.73
C ALA A 226 -31.73 8.21 13.05
N ALA A 227 -32.65 7.45 13.63
CA ALA A 227 -34.03 7.47 13.17
C ALA A 227 -34.50 8.94 13.15
N PRO A 228 -35.22 9.40 12.10
CA PRO A 228 -35.82 10.72 12.14
C PRO A 228 -36.65 10.82 13.43
N PRO A 229 -36.64 11.96 14.15
CA PRO A 229 -37.46 12.11 15.33
C PRO A 229 -38.90 11.78 14.93
N GLY A 230 -39.40 10.67 15.45
CA GLY A 230 -40.79 10.29 15.24
C GLY A 230 -41.63 11.41 15.83
N ASN A 231 -42.56 11.95 15.02
CA ASN A 231 -43.63 12.77 15.53
C ASN A 231 -44.39 11.90 16.55
N GLY A 232 -44.05 12.02 17.83
CA GLY A 232 -44.77 11.34 18.89
C GLY A 232 -46.23 11.77 18.84
N PRO A 233 -47.19 10.84 18.98
CA PRO A 233 -48.57 11.24 19.13
C PRO A 233 -48.73 11.84 20.53
N ASN A 234 -49.36 13.02 20.61
CA ASN A 234 -49.91 13.70 21.79
C ASN A 234 -49.06 14.83 22.41
N GLY A 235 -49.48 16.06 22.11
CA GLY A 235 -49.24 17.30 22.87
C GLY A 235 -50.11 18.43 22.28
N PRO A 236 -50.88 19.19 23.07
CA PRO A 236 -52.06 19.89 22.58
C PRO A 236 -51.74 21.13 21.76
N SER A 237 -52.60 21.40 20.77
CA SER A 237 -52.62 22.60 19.95
C SER A 237 -52.58 23.88 20.80
N GLY A 238 -51.40 24.49 20.89
CA GLY A 238 -51.20 25.85 21.39
C GLY A 238 -51.26 26.84 20.23
N LEU A 239 -52.16 27.81 20.35
CA LEU A 239 -52.50 28.85 19.38
C LEU A 239 -51.29 29.53 18.74
N ALA A 240 -51.31 29.64 17.42
CA ALA A 240 -50.37 30.42 16.63
C ALA A 240 -50.46 31.91 17.01
N GLN A 241 -49.37 32.45 17.55
CA GLN A 241 -49.15 33.90 17.60
C GLN A 241 -48.49 34.36 16.29
N PRO A 242 -48.95 35.46 15.67
CA PRO A 242 -48.33 35.99 14.46
C PRO A 242 -46.95 36.56 14.79
N ALA A 243 -45.92 36.05 14.12
CA ALA A 243 -44.56 36.56 14.20
C ALA A 243 -44.50 38.01 13.68
N ALA A 244 -43.88 38.88 14.46
CA ALA A 244 -43.48 40.22 14.02
C ALA A 244 -42.54 40.13 12.79
N PRO A 245 -42.53 41.13 11.89
CA PRO A 245 -41.64 41.10 10.73
C PRO A 245 -40.18 41.17 11.20
N ALA A 246 -39.43 40.10 10.95
CA ALA A 246 -38.00 40.06 11.18
C ALA A 246 -37.27 40.88 10.11
N ASP A 247 -36.29 41.68 10.54
CA ASP A 247 -35.37 42.41 9.66
C ASP A 247 -34.67 41.47 8.67
N PRO A 248 -34.33 41.93 7.44
CA PRO A 248 -33.58 41.12 6.49
C PRO A 248 -32.17 40.81 7.04
N PRO A 249 -31.69 39.56 6.95
CA PRO A 249 -30.35 39.22 7.43
C PRO A 249 -29.28 39.84 6.55
N ALA A 250 -28.23 40.37 7.18
CA ALA A 250 -27.04 40.89 6.52
C ALA A 250 -26.35 39.79 5.68
N PRO A 251 -25.79 40.12 4.49
CA PRO A 251 -25.12 39.15 3.65
C PRO A 251 -23.73 38.86 4.24
N GLY A 252 -23.45 37.62 4.65
CA GLY A 252 -22.07 37.25 4.99
C GLY A 252 -21.79 36.04 5.88
N THR A 253 -22.78 35.30 6.36
CA THR A 253 -22.51 34.07 7.14
C THR A 253 -22.61 32.83 6.25
N PRO A 254 -21.52 32.05 6.06
CA PRO A 254 -21.63 30.74 5.43
C PRO A 254 -22.52 29.85 6.31
N GLY A 255 -23.67 29.44 5.79
CA GLY A 255 -24.49 28.41 6.41
C GLY A 255 -23.64 27.18 6.64
N THR A 256 -23.57 26.71 7.89
CA THR A 256 -23.03 25.38 8.19
C THR A 256 -23.98 24.37 7.59
N PRO A 257 -23.58 23.51 6.63
CA PRO A 257 -24.45 22.45 6.18
C PRO A 257 -24.67 21.48 7.36
N ALA A 258 -25.90 21.47 7.88
CA ALA A 258 -26.37 20.46 8.81
C ALA A 258 -26.43 19.11 8.07
N GLY A 259 -25.36 18.35 8.23
CA GLY A 259 -25.17 17.05 7.60
C GLY A 259 -23.92 16.34 8.12
N SER A 260 -23.62 16.47 9.42
CA SER A 260 -22.53 15.73 10.04
C SER A 260 -22.98 14.31 10.39
N GLY A 261 -23.13 13.48 9.36
CA GLY A 261 -23.02 12.04 9.54
C GLY A 261 -21.67 11.76 10.21
N GLN A 262 -21.69 11.26 11.44
CA GLN A 262 -20.49 11.04 12.23
C GLN A 262 -19.51 10.15 11.43
N PRO A 263 -18.22 10.53 11.32
CA PRO A 263 -17.30 9.89 10.39
C PRO A 263 -17.13 8.41 10.73
N ILE A 264 -16.92 7.59 9.70
CA ILE A 264 -16.58 6.17 9.88
C ILE A 264 -15.31 6.06 10.71
N GLY A 265 -15.37 5.20 11.73
CA GLY A 265 -14.22 4.89 12.56
C GLY A 265 -13.59 3.57 12.14
N ARG A 266 -12.33 3.60 11.68
CA ARG A 266 -11.52 2.39 11.54
C ARG A 266 -11.17 1.84 12.92
N ILE A 267 -11.60 0.61 13.22
CA ILE A 267 -11.33 -0.07 14.49
C ILE A 267 -9.94 -0.71 14.46
N SER A 268 -9.63 -1.40 13.36
CA SER A 268 -8.36 -2.10 13.19
C SER A 268 -8.02 -2.26 11.71
N TRP A 269 -6.75 -2.50 11.42
CA TRP A 269 -6.32 -2.97 10.10
C TRP A 269 -5.14 -3.94 10.24
N ARG A 270 -4.95 -4.80 9.25
CA ARG A 270 -3.79 -5.68 9.12
C ARG A 270 -3.51 -6.01 7.66
N GLU A 271 -2.27 -6.37 7.39
CA GLU A 271 -1.92 -7.06 6.14
C GLU A 271 -2.22 -8.56 6.29
N ILE A 272 -2.74 -9.17 5.24
CA ILE A 272 -2.99 -10.62 5.18
C ILE A 272 -1.77 -11.28 4.53
N PRO A 273 -0.89 -11.93 5.32
CA PRO A 273 0.22 -12.67 4.75
C PRO A 273 -0.30 -13.91 4.03
N ASN A 274 0.37 -14.29 2.94
CA ASN A 274 0.14 -15.57 2.25
C ASN A 274 -1.34 -15.77 1.83
N TRP A 275 -2.00 -14.68 1.37
CA TRP A 275 -3.37 -14.75 0.89
C TRP A 275 -3.57 -15.79 -0.23
N PRO A 276 -2.67 -15.93 -1.24
CA PRO A 276 -2.84 -16.95 -2.28
C PRO A 276 -2.97 -18.38 -1.72
N GLU A 277 -2.19 -18.71 -0.68
CA GLU A 277 -2.24 -20.01 -0.02
C GLU A 277 -3.51 -20.18 0.81
N LEU A 278 -3.97 -19.12 1.50
CA LEU A 278 -5.24 -19.13 2.23
C LEU A 278 -6.42 -19.32 1.27
N HIS A 279 -6.40 -18.63 0.13
CA HIS A 279 -7.40 -18.73 -0.91
C HIS A 279 -7.44 -20.13 -1.53
N ALA A 280 -6.28 -20.72 -1.82
CA ALA A 280 -6.19 -22.08 -2.34
C ALA A 280 -6.79 -23.11 -1.36
N ARG A 281 -6.58 -22.95 -0.05
CA ARG A 281 -7.17 -23.81 0.98
C ARG A 281 -8.67 -23.64 1.13
N ALA A 282 -9.20 -22.45 0.90
CA ALA A 282 -10.63 -22.17 0.99
C ALA A 282 -11.45 -22.81 -0.15
N ARG A 283 -10.79 -23.34 -1.19
CA ARG A 283 -11.42 -24.05 -2.32
C ARG A 283 -11.40 -25.58 -2.19
N LEU A 284 -10.75 -26.12 -1.15
CA LEU A 284 -10.69 -27.56 -0.86
C LEU A 284 -11.84 -27.96 0.07
#